data_AF-A0A0X3BPF8-F1
#
_entry.id   AF-A0A0X3BPF8-F1
#
_cell.length_a   1.000
_cell.length_b   1.000
_cell.length_c   1.000
_cell.angle_alpha   90.00
_cell.angle_beta   90.00
_cell.angle_gamma   90.00
#
_symmetry.space_group_name_H-M   'P 1'
#
loop_
_entity.id
_entity.type
_entity.pdbx_description
1 polymer ?
#
loop_
_entity_poly.entity_id
_entity_poly.type
_entity_poly.pdbx_seq_one_letter_code
_entity_poly.pdbx_strand_id
1 'polypeptide(L)'
;MQQAITPTHPHHTVNRSTRSFVQDVIVLLRDHQRGTLFTIPSPLRCRGPITPGDRNGSSISSYNAPAGMAKRKKAASKTPLLDSLSAGQAQSVLVRLIYDDPALAARAEGIARDLLKVIDSAKIAGILCDDLSGLKIEEVWKTSGRTREGYIYPSERAWDMMDEVIESYKEEMLRYLRRGMPEESRIYCSGILLGLRKFQRDSRSDLLEEAPDYCDDTFESIREEWEEAVDDAGQVHLLARFIEEEGLNRGHPPESCRTGEKEQ
;
A
#
# COMPACT_ATOMS: atom_id res chain seq x y z
N MET A 1 -0.03 44.31 47.58
CA MET A 1 -0.55 43.36 48.60
C MET A 1 -1.51 42.44 47.86
N GLN A 2 -1.39 41.12 47.77
CA GLN A 2 -0.70 40.08 48.55
C GLN A 2 -0.07 39.02 47.63
N GLN A 3 0.97 38.37 48.13
CA GLN A 3 1.57 37.12 47.62
C GLN A 3 0.98 35.91 48.39
N ALA A 4 0.91 34.73 47.76
CA ALA A 4 1.26 33.41 48.34
C ALA A 4 1.08 32.30 47.27
N ILE A 5 2.17 31.72 46.74
CA ILE A 5 2.82 30.40 47.06
C ILE A 5 2.22 29.18 46.29
N THR A 6 3.09 28.53 45.52
CA THR A 6 3.03 27.26 44.72
C THR A 6 3.07 25.99 45.63
N PRO A 7 3.18 24.70 45.17
CA PRO A 7 3.29 24.10 43.82
C PRO A 7 2.45 22.80 43.57
N THR A 8 2.25 22.37 42.31
CA THR A 8 2.31 20.94 41.88
C THR A 8 2.26 20.79 40.34
N HIS A 9 3.25 20.11 39.78
CA HIS A 9 3.22 19.44 38.46
C HIS A 9 3.22 17.92 38.73
N PRO A 10 2.97 17.01 37.75
CA PRO A 10 2.52 17.18 36.36
C PRO A 10 1.41 16.18 35.94
N HIS A 11 0.74 16.39 34.81
CA HIS A 11 0.26 15.27 33.99
C HIS A 11 0.57 15.54 32.51
N HIS A 12 1.58 14.83 32.03
CA HIS A 12 1.83 14.60 30.60
C HIS A 12 0.67 13.78 30.02
N THR A 13 0.15 14.22 28.88
CA THR A 13 -0.35 13.31 27.84
C THR A 13 0.19 13.80 26.51
N VAL A 14 1.43 13.43 26.23
CA VAL A 14 1.95 13.36 24.86
C VAL A 14 1.16 12.24 24.19
N ASN A 15 0.33 12.58 23.21
CA ASN A 15 -0.32 11.60 22.36
C ASN A 15 0.77 10.90 21.54
N ARG A 16 1.24 9.76 22.08
CA ARG A 16 2.25 8.93 21.46
C ARG A 16 1.53 8.16 20.35
N SER A 17 1.52 8.77 19.16
CA SER A 17 1.21 8.10 17.91
C SER A 17 1.88 6.73 17.95
N THR A 18 1.06 5.68 17.89
CA THR A 18 1.49 4.29 17.84
C THR A 18 2.15 4.04 16.51
N ARG A 19 3.38 4.53 16.39
CA ARG A 19 4.36 4.04 15.44
C ARG A 19 4.58 2.58 15.83
N SER A 20 4.03 1.68 15.03
CA SER A 20 4.20 0.25 15.20
C SER A 20 5.69 -0.03 15.26
N PHE A 21 6.14 -0.63 16.37
CA PHE A 21 7.52 -1.06 16.60
C PHE A 21 8.07 -1.90 15.43
N VAL A 22 7.18 -2.53 14.66
CA VAL A 22 7.49 -3.30 13.45
C VAL A 22 7.91 -2.39 12.28
N GLN A 23 7.28 -1.22 12.10
CA GLN A 23 7.72 -0.24 11.10
C GLN A 23 9.08 0.37 11.49
N ASP A 24 9.32 0.63 12.78
CA ASP A 24 10.60 1.17 13.24
C ASP A 24 11.74 0.16 13.02
N VAL A 25 11.52 -1.14 13.24
CA VAL A 25 12.52 -2.18 12.95
C VAL A 25 12.81 -2.32 11.45
N ILE A 26 11.79 -2.20 10.58
CA ILE A 26 11.98 -2.28 9.12
C ILE A 26 12.70 -1.03 8.58
N VAL A 27 12.42 0.17 9.11
CA VAL A 27 13.13 1.40 8.73
C VAL A 27 14.58 1.39 9.22
N LEU A 28 14.84 0.91 10.45
CA LEU A 28 16.20 0.74 10.98
C LEU A 28 17.03 -0.27 10.16
N LEU A 29 16.40 -1.28 9.56
CA LEU A 29 17.08 -2.25 8.68
C LEU A 29 17.46 -1.65 7.30
N ARG A 30 16.74 -0.61 6.84
CA ARG A 30 17.05 0.07 5.57
C ARG A 30 18.23 1.05 5.69
N ASP A 31 18.39 1.71 6.85
CA ASP A 31 19.52 2.64 7.09
C ASP A 31 20.85 1.93 7.38
N HIS A 32 20.84 0.73 7.97
CA HIS A 32 22.07 -0.04 8.22
C HIS A 32 22.78 -0.50 6.92
N GLN A 33 22.07 -0.55 5.78
CA GLN A 33 22.64 -0.90 4.48
C GLN A 33 23.40 0.28 3.81
N ARG A 34 23.40 1.50 4.39
CA ARG A 34 24.06 2.71 3.83
C ARG A 34 25.29 3.22 4.58
N GLY A 35 25.82 2.44 5.52
CA GLY A 35 27.22 2.55 5.95
C GLY A 35 27.45 3.16 7.33
N THR A 36 28.06 2.38 8.21
CA THR A 36 29.25 2.73 9.00
C THR A 36 29.71 1.47 9.75
N LEU A 37 31.00 1.16 9.66
CA LEU A 37 31.62 0.00 10.28
C LEU A 37 31.47 0.04 11.81
N PHE A 38 30.89 -1.00 12.40
CA PHE A 38 31.26 -1.44 13.74
C PHE A 38 31.76 -2.88 13.69
N THR A 39 33.08 -3.01 13.76
CA THR A 39 33.80 -4.28 13.87
C THR A 39 33.65 -4.85 15.27
N ILE A 40 33.07 -6.05 15.42
CA ILE A 40 33.19 -6.88 16.62
C ILE A 40 33.57 -8.31 16.18
N PRO A 41 34.50 -8.99 16.86
CA PRO A 41 35.38 -9.98 16.24
C PRO A 41 34.80 -11.39 16.18
N SER A 42 35.08 -12.08 15.07
CA SER A 42 34.81 -13.51 14.85
C SER A 42 35.63 -14.39 15.80
N PRO A 43 35.06 -15.48 16.36
CA PRO A 43 35.85 -16.49 17.01
C PRO A 43 36.43 -17.49 16.01
N LEU A 44 37.71 -17.76 16.22
CA LEU A 44 38.57 -18.73 15.56
C LEU A 44 37.96 -20.13 15.51
N ARG A 45 38.06 -20.80 14.36
CA ARG A 45 37.99 -22.27 14.30
C ARG A 45 38.91 -22.85 13.24
N CYS A 46 39.44 -24.01 13.60
CA CYS A 46 40.75 -24.53 13.21
C CYS A 46 40.84 -25.12 11.80
N ARG A 47 42.06 -25.04 11.25
CA ARG A 47 42.57 -25.71 10.05
C ARG A 47 42.46 -27.24 10.11
N GLY A 48 42.16 -27.85 8.96
CA GLY A 48 42.53 -29.21 8.56
C GLY A 48 43.07 -29.20 7.12
N PRO A 49 43.96 -30.14 6.72
CA PRO A 49 44.95 -29.93 5.66
C PRO A 49 44.47 -30.22 4.23
N ILE A 50 45.20 -29.60 3.30
CA ILE A 50 45.08 -29.65 1.85
C ILE A 50 46.00 -30.75 1.31
N THR A 51 45.54 -31.54 0.34
CA THR A 51 46.44 -32.26 -0.59
C THR A 51 46.02 -32.02 -2.06
N PRO A 52 46.96 -32.03 -3.02
CA PRO A 52 46.74 -31.56 -4.40
C PRO A 52 46.78 -32.66 -5.48
N GLY A 53 46.26 -32.33 -6.67
CA GLY A 53 46.35 -33.11 -7.94
C GLY A 53 44.96 -33.43 -8.49
N ASP A 54 44.58 -33.25 -9.76
CA ASP A 54 45.31 -32.93 -10.99
C ASP A 54 44.34 -32.32 -12.02
N ARG A 55 44.90 -31.67 -13.04
CA ARG A 55 44.22 -31.00 -14.17
C ARG A 55 43.67 -32.00 -15.20
N ASN A 56 42.49 -31.72 -15.79
CA ASN A 56 42.34 -31.46 -17.23
C ASN A 56 40.86 -31.44 -17.71
N GLY A 57 40.47 -30.34 -18.36
CA GLY A 57 40.06 -30.31 -19.77
C GLY A 57 38.85 -31.12 -20.28
N SER A 58 37.75 -30.39 -20.48
CA SER A 58 36.95 -30.36 -21.72
C SER A 58 35.96 -31.49 -22.07
N SER A 59 34.68 -31.09 -21.92
CA SER A 59 33.66 -31.00 -23.00
C SER A 59 32.76 -32.20 -23.33
N ILE A 60 31.54 -31.80 -23.70
CA ILE A 60 30.46 -32.50 -24.43
C ILE A 60 29.35 -33.14 -23.58
N SER A 61 28.24 -32.40 -23.51
CA SER A 61 26.89 -32.77 -23.93
C SER A 61 26.43 -34.23 -23.72
N SER A 62 25.44 -34.42 -22.85
CA SER A 62 24.19 -35.04 -23.29
C SER A 62 23.04 -34.73 -22.33
N TYR A 63 21.92 -34.39 -22.92
CA TYR A 63 20.63 -34.17 -22.32
C TYR A 63 20.11 -35.51 -21.80
N ASN A 64 20.00 -35.66 -20.48
CA ASN A 64 19.21 -36.71 -19.87
C ASN A 64 18.23 -36.08 -18.89
N ALA A 65 16.96 -36.13 -19.28
CA ALA A 65 15.80 -35.73 -18.48
C ALA A 65 15.82 -36.44 -17.11
N PRO A 66 15.50 -35.75 -15.99
CA PRO A 66 15.52 -36.41 -14.71
C PRO A 66 14.29 -37.29 -14.54
N ALA A 67 14.57 -38.46 -13.97
CA ALA A 67 13.67 -39.43 -13.42
C ALA A 67 12.53 -38.83 -12.59
N GLY A 68 11.41 -39.54 -12.58
CA GLY A 68 10.15 -39.16 -11.94
C GLY A 68 10.33 -38.54 -10.54
N MET A 69 9.62 -37.44 -10.33
CA MET A 69 9.44 -36.86 -9.01
C MET A 69 8.71 -37.86 -8.11
N ALA A 70 9.48 -38.67 -7.39
CA ALA A 70 9.00 -39.32 -6.19
C ALA A 70 8.47 -38.21 -5.28
N LYS A 71 7.15 -38.19 -5.06
CA LYS A 71 6.51 -37.31 -4.07
C LYS A 71 7.14 -37.62 -2.71
N ARG A 72 8.15 -36.85 -2.32
CA ARG A 72 8.75 -36.91 -1.00
C ARG A 72 7.69 -36.38 -0.02
N LYS A 73 6.84 -37.27 0.49
CA LYS A 73 6.02 -36.98 1.68
C LYS A 73 6.98 -36.68 2.81
N LYS A 74 7.26 -35.39 3.04
CA LYS A 74 8.04 -34.94 4.19
C LYS A 74 7.14 -35.15 5.41
N ALA A 75 7.38 -36.23 6.16
CA ALA A 75 6.76 -36.39 7.46
C ALA A 75 7.24 -35.22 8.33
N ALA A 76 6.32 -34.31 8.68
CA ALA A 76 6.62 -33.27 9.65
C ALA A 76 7.00 -33.98 10.95
N SER A 77 8.24 -33.79 11.41
CA SER A 77 8.64 -34.22 12.75
C SER A 77 7.74 -33.47 13.72
N LYS A 78 6.90 -34.19 14.49
CA LYS A 78 6.05 -33.57 15.51
C LYS A 78 6.92 -32.80 16.48
N THR A 79 6.68 -31.51 16.62
CA THR A 79 7.43 -30.59 17.47
C THR A 79 6.49 -30.09 18.54
N PRO A 80 6.23 -30.88 19.60
CA PRO A 80 5.13 -30.61 20.53
C PRO A 80 5.22 -29.25 21.20
N LEU A 81 6.44 -28.71 21.38
CA LEU A 81 6.65 -27.35 21.87
C LEU A 81 6.20 -26.29 20.85
N LEU A 82 6.63 -26.40 19.59
CA LEU A 82 6.23 -25.46 18.53
C LEU A 82 4.73 -25.54 18.25
N ASP A 83 4.17 -26.74 18.31
CA ASP A 83 2.75 -27.01 18.07
C ASP A 83 1.84 -26.45 19.19
N SER A 84 2.41 -26.14 20.36
CA SER A 84 1.69 -25.58 21.51
C SER A 84 1.72 -24.04 21.59
N LEU A 85 2.45 -23.38 20.68
CA LEU A 85 2.60 -21.92 20.71
C LEU A 85 1.31 -21.22 20.33
N SER A 86 1.04 -20.08 20.98
CA SER A 86 0.01 -19.15 20.52
C SER A 86 0.44 -18.45 19.21
N ALA A 87 -0.52 -17.83 18.52
CA ALA A 87 -0.23 -17.08 17.29
C ALA A 87 0.85 -16.00 17.49
N GLY A 88 0.78 -15.24 18.59
CA GLY A 88 1.77 -14.21 18.91
C GLY A 88 3.15 -14.78 19.26
N GLN A 89 3.21 -15.93 19.94
CA GLN A 89 4.46 -16.62 20.23
C GLN A 89 5.11 -17.19 18.96
N ALA A 90 4.30 -17.81 18.09
CA ALA A 90 4.77 -18.30 16.79
C ALA A 90 5.29 -17.15 15.91
N GLN A 91 4.60 -16.00 15.89
CA GLN A 91 5.08 -14.80 15.21
C GLN A 91 6.42 -14.32 15.76
N SER A 92 6.58 -14.30 17.10
CA SER A 92 7.84 -13.88 17.74
C SER A 92 9.01 -14.78 17.36
N VAL A 93 8.78 -16.10 17.33
CA VAL A 93 9.78 -17.07 16.85
C VAL A 93 10.12 -16.83 15.38
N LEU A 94 9.11 -16.64 14.52
CA LEU A 94 9.32 -16.37 13.10
C LEU A 94 10.12 -15.10 12.84
N VAL A 95 9.80 -14.00 13.55
CA VAL A 95 10.55 -12.73 13.45
C VAL A 95 12.01 -12.95 13.81
N ARG A 96 12.29 -13.72 14.87
CA ARG A 96 13.66 -14.02 15.28
C ARG A 96 14.41 -14.86 14.24
N LEU A 97 13.75 -15.88 13.68
CA LEU A 97 14.34 -16.69 12.61
C LEU A 97 14.65 -15.86 11.35
N ILE A 98 13.75 -14.95 10.97
CA ILE A 98 13.96 -14.05 9.82
C ILE A 98 15.14 -13.11 10.08
N TYR A 99 15.28 -12.60 11.31
CA TYR A 99 16.38 -11.73 11.68
C TYR A 99 17.74 -12.45 11.64
N ASP A 100 17.79 -13.70 12.13
CA ASP A 100 19.03 -14.46 12.27
C ASP A 100 19.48 -15.13 10.94
N ASP A 101 18.58 -15.38 9.98
CA ASP A 101 18.87 -16.06 8.71
C ASP A 101 18.46 -15.21 7.47
N PRO A 102 19.43 -14.56 6.79
CA PRO A 102 19.16 -13.76 5.58
C PRO A 102 18.52 -14.54 4.42
N ALA A 103 18.83 -15.83 4.27
CA ALA A 103 18.24 -16.65 3.22
C ALA A 103 16.77 -16.95 3.53
N LEU A 104 16.42 -17.13 4.81
CA LEU A 104 15.02 -17.23 5.24
C LEU A 104 14.29 -15.90 5.08
N ALA A 105 14.93 -14.77 5.41
CA ALA A 105 14.36 -13.44 5.21
C ALA A 105 13.98 -13.20 3.74
N ALA A 106 14.89 -13.49 2.80
CA ALA A 106 14.62 -13.34 1.37
C ALA A 106 13.45 -14.22 0.89
N ARG A 107 13.32 -15.44 1.43
CA ARG A 107 12.17 -16.31 1.11
C ARG A 107 10.87 -15.78 1.70
N ALA A 108 10.90 -15.29 2.94
CA ALA A 108 9.72 -14.72 3.60
C ALA A 108 9.23 -13.46 2.87
N GLU A 109 10.15 -12.60 2.45
CA GLU A 109 9.87 -11.42 1.62
C GLU A 109 9.22 -11.80 0.28
N GLY A 110 9.74 -12.84 -0.40
CA GLY A 110 9.13 -13.36 -1.63
C GLY A 110 7.69 -13.84 -1.43
N ILE A 111 7.42 -14.57 -0.34
CA ILE A 111 6.07 -15.01 0.01
C ILE A 111 5.16 -13.81 0.32
N ALA A 112 5.65 -12.82 1.07
CA ALA A 112 4.90 -11.62 1.38
C ALA A 112 4.51 -10.86 0.10
N ARG A 113 5.45 -10.71 -0.84
CA ARG A 113 5.21 -10.11 -2.14
C ARG A 113 4.18 -10.88 -2.95
N ASP A 114 4.27 -12.21 -2.97
CA ASP A 114 3.31 -13.06 -3.67
C ASP A 114 1.88 -12.97 -3.11
N LEU A 115 1.74 -12.75 -1.80
CA LEU A 115 0.44 -12.54 -1.18
C LEU A 115 -0.14 -11.16 -1.49
N LEU A 116 0.72 -10.14 -1.54
CA LEU A 116 0.31 -8.75 -1.71
C LEU A 116 0.16 -8.33 -3.18
N LYS A 117 0.76 -9.04 -4.14
CA LYS A 117 0.67 -8.70 -5.58
C LYS A 117 -0.69 -8.95 -6.23
N VAL A 118 -1.62 -9.59 -5.51
CA VAL A 118 -2.94 -9.95 -6.06
C VAL A 118 -3.85 -8.71 -6.05
N ILE A 119 -3.61 -7.80 -7.00
CA ILE A 119 -4.33 -6.54 -7.15
C ILE A 119 -4.98 -6.49 -8.53
N ASP A 120 -6.22 -6.02 -8.55
CA ASP A 120 -7.01 -5.85 -9.76
C ASP A 120 -7.61 -4.44 -9.75
N SER A 121 -7.19 -3.60 -10.70
CA SER A 121 -7.64 -2.21 -10.83
C SER A 121 -9.13 -2.12 -11.11
N ALA A 122 -9.71 -3.03 -11.90
CA ALA A 122 -11.13 -3.03 -12.21
C ALA A 122 -11.98 -3.37 -10.98
N LYS A 123 -11.48 -4.30 -10.14
CA LYS A 123 -12.11 -4.63 -8.87
C LYS A 123 -12.06 -3.46 -7.89
N ILE A 124 -10.90 -2.81 -7.74
CA ILE A 124 -10.75 -1.61 -6.89
C ILE A 124 -11.70 -0.50 -7.37
N ALA A 125 -11.75 -0.25 -8.68
CA ALA A 125 -12.63 0.74 -9.27
C ALA A 125 -14.11 0.48 -8.97
N GLY A 126 -14.53 -0.79 -9.02
CA GLY A 126 -15.90 -1.17 -8.67
C GLY A 126 -16.22 -0.88 -7.20
N ILE A 127 -15.36 -1.32 -6.28
CA ILE A 127 -15.56 -1.11 -4.84
C ILE A 127 -15.57 0.40 -4.52
N LEU A 128 -14.64 1.18 -5.07
CA LEU A 128 -14.60 2.62 -4.85
C LEU A 128 -15.87 3.32 -5.37
N CYS A 129 -16.32 2.93 -6.58
CA CYS A 129 -17.55 3.46 -7.14
C CYS A 129 -18.76 3.13 -6.26
N ASP A 130 -18.85 1.90 -5.75
CA ASP A 130 -19.92 1.47 -4.84
C ASP A 130 -19.87 2.25 -3.52
N ASP A 131 -18.68 2.44 -2.94
CA ASP A 131 -18.49 3.19 -1.69
C ASP A 131 -18.91 4.66 -1.84
N LEU A 132 -18.47 5.33 -2.91
CA LEU A 132 -18.86 6.71 -3.21
C LEU A 132 -20.36 6.83 -3.51
N SER A 133 -20.93 5.88 -4.27
CA SER A 133 -22.37 5.85 -4.57
C SER A 133 -23.22 5.53 -3.34
N GLY A 134 -22.64 4.90 -2.33
CA GLY A 134 -23.30 4.60 -1.06
C GLY A 134 -23.43 5.81 -0.13
N LEU A 135 -22.69 6.88 -0.38
CA LEU A 135 -22.82 8.14 0.36
C LEU A 135 -24.17 8.80 0.06
N LYS A 136 -24.84 9.25 1.13
CA LYS A 136 -26.19 9.80 1.05
C LYS A 136 -26.19 11.32 1.14
N ILE A 137 -26.85 11.97 0.20
CA ILE A 137 -27.02 13.42 0.17
C ILE A 137 -27.70 13.96 1.43
N GLU A 138 -28.60 13.18 2.03
CA GLU A 138 -29.27 13.60 3.27
C GLU A 138 -28.29 13.73 4.45
N GLU A 139 -27.20 12.96 4.47
CA GLU A 139 -26.16 13.11 5.48
C GLU A 139 -25.35 14.38 5.26
N VAL A 140 -25.15 14.82 4.01
CA VAL A 140 -24.56 16.14 3.70
C VAL A 140 -25.43 17.26 4.28
N TRP A 141 -26.73 17.28 4.00
CA TRP A 141 -27.63 18.31 4.50
C TRP A 141 -27.76 18.31 6.03
N LYS A 142 -27.70 17.13 6.64
CA LYS A 142 -27.77 16.96 8.10
C LYS A 142 -26.50 17.39 8.83
N THR A 143 -25.34 17.28 8.17
CA THR A 143 -24.03 17.59 8.77
C THR A 143 -23.43 18.92 8.29
N SER A 144 -24.06 19.58 7.33
CA SER A 144 -23.78 20.96 6.92
C SER A 144 -24.57 21.97 7.76
N GLY A 145 -24.30 23.26 7.54
CA GLY A 145 -24.97 24.37 8.20
C GLY A 145 -24.15 24.96 9.34
N ARG A 146 -24.85 25.61 10.29
CA ARG A 146 -24.21 26.40 11.34
C ARG A 146 -23.63 25.51 12.44
N THR A 147 -22.32 25.61 12.65
CA THR A 147 -21.59 24.96 13.72
C THR A 147 -21.12 25.99 14.76
N ARG A 148 -20.44 25.54 15.81
CA ARG A 148 -19.79 26.42 16.80
C ARG A 148 -18.65 27.23 16.17
N GLU A 149 -18.02 26.70 15.13
CA GLU A 149 -16.79 27.22 14.53
C GLU A 149 -17.04 27.98 13.22
N GLY A 150 -18.24 27.88 12.64
CA GLY A 150 -18.60 28.61 11.43
C GLY A 150 -19.88 28.10 10.79
N TYR A 151 -20.00 28.31 9.48
CA TYR A 151 -21.03 27.72 8.65
C TYR A 151 -20.34 26.81 7.62
N ILE A 152 -20.75 25.54 7.55
CA ILE A 152 -20.25 24.58 6.57
C ILE A 152 -21.27 24.54 5.42
N TYR A 153 -20.81 24.77 4.20
CA TYR A 153 -21.70 24.70 3.03
C TYR A 153 -22.00 23.23 2.66
N PRO A 154 -23.19 22.92 2.12
CA PRO A 154 -23.49 21.57 1.63
C PRO A 154 -22.45 21.06 0.62
N SER A 155 -21.99 21.92 -0.30
CA SER A 155 -20.90 21.59 -1.22
C SER A 155 -19.63 21.20 -0.47
N GLU A 156 -19.12 22.06 0.42
CA GLU A 156 -17.94 21.77 1.26
C GLU A 156 -18.09 20.45 2.02
N ARG A 157 -19.27 20.18 2.58
CA ARG A 157 -19.50 18.92 3.30
C ARG A 157 -19.55 17.70 2.37
N ALA A 158 -20.10 17.84 1.15
CA ALA A 158 -20.10 16.78 0.15
C ALA A 158 -18.66 16.44 -0.25
N TRP A 159 -17.80 17.45 -0.44
CA TRP A 159 -16.36 17.28 -0.67
C TRP A 159 -15.71 16.50 0.48
N ASP A 160 -15.88 16.96 1.73
CA ASP A 160 -15.30 16.30 2.90
C ASP A 160 -15.71 14.81 2.98
N MET A 161 -16.99 14.50 2.76
CA MET A 161 -17.48 13.13 2.85
C MET A 161 -16.91 12.21 1.77
N MET A 162 -16.74 12.71 0.55
CA MET A 162 -16.10 11.93 -0.52
C MET A 162 -14.60 11.79 -0.28
N ASP A 163 -13.95 12.83 0.25
CA ASP A 163 -12.53 12.79 0.63
C ASP A 163 -12.26 11.79 1.75
N GLU A 164 -13.14 11.70 2.76
CA GLU A 164 -13.06 10.68 3.82
C GLU A 164 -13.02 9.25 3.23
N VAL A 165 -13.77 8.99 2.16
CA VAL A 165 -13.71 7.72 1.43
C VAL A 165 -12.40 7.59 0.67
N ILE A 166 -12.07 8.57 -0.17
CA ILE A 166 -10.90 8.53 -1.06
C ILE A 166 -9.59 8.43 -0.30
N GLU A 167 -9.45 9.09 0.84
CA GLU A 167 -8.22 9.11 1.64
C GLU A 167 -7.83 7.69 2.11
N SER A 168 -8.81 6.84 2.43
CA SER A 168 -8.55 5.43 2.76
C SER A 168 -7.89 4.66 1.61
N TYR A 169 -8.28 4.98 0.37
CA TYR A 169 -7.69 4.37 -0.83
C TYR A 169 -6.32 4.95 -1.16
N LYS A 170 -6.13 6.26 -1.03
CA LYS A 170 -4.83 6.92 -1.17
C LYS A 170 -3.81 6.36 -0.18
N GLU A 171 -4.22 6.13 1.07
CA GLU A 171 -3.32 5.61 2.08
C GLU A 171 -2.81 4.21 1.73
N GLU A 172 -3.65 3.31 1.22
CA GLU A 172 -3.25 1.97 0.78
C GLU A 172 -2.37 2.03 -0.49
N MET A 173 -2.71 2.88 -1.45
CA MET A 173 -1.89 3.14 -2.64
C MET A 173 -0.45 3.52 -2.26
N LEU A 174 -0.28 4.48 -1.34
CA LEU A 174 1.04 4.90 -0.85
C LEU A 174 1.69 3.85 0.06
N ARG A 175 0.91 2.98 0.71
CA ARG A 175 1.42 1.87 1.53
C ARG A 175 2.19 0.86 0.67
N TYR A 176 1.77 0.61 -0.57
CA TYR A 176 2.54 -0.20 -1.52
C TYR A 176 3.89 0.43 -1.88
N LEU A 177 3.96 1.75 -2.06
CA LEU A 177 5.24 2.44 -2.28
C LEU A 177 6.19 2.29 -1.09
N ARG A 178 5.67 2.46 0.14
CA ARG A 178 6.47 2.24 1.37
C ARG A 178 7.03 0.81 1.46
N ARG A 179 6.30 -0.17 0.92
CA ARG A 179 6.70 -1.59 0.82
C ARG A 179 7.68 -1.89 -0.32
N GLY A 180 8.02 -0.91 -1.17
CA GLY A 180 8.86 -1.14 -2.36
C GLY A 180 8.14 -1.97 -3.43
N MET A 181 6.85 -1.68 -3.62
CA MET A 181 5.95 -2.36 -4.56
C MET A 181 5.32 -1.33 -5.51
N PRO A 182 6.12 -0.67 -6.38
CA PRO A 182 5.65 0.45 -7.19
C PRO A 182 4.71 0.03 -8.33
N GLU A 183 4.86 -1.18 -8.88
CA GLU A 183 3.94 -1.73 -9.87
C GLU A 183 2.54 -1.95 -9.27
N GLU A 184 2.49 -2.56 -8.09
CA GLU A 184 1.25 -2.78 -7.34
C GLU A 184 0.57 -1.47 -6.95
N SER A 185 1.36 -0.48 -6.52
CA SER A 185 0.86 0.87 -6.24
C SER A 185 0.27 1.52 -7.49
N ARG A 186 0.92 1.39 -8.66
CA ARG A 186 0.40 1.88 -9.95
C ARG A 186 -0.95 1.23 -10.30
N ILE A 187 -1.06 -0.09 -10.16
CA ILE A 187 -2.32 -0.82 -10.44
C ILE A 187 -3.42 -0.34 -9.48
N TYR A 188 -3.07 -0.08 -8.22
CA TYR A 188 -4.01 0.47 -7.24
C TYR A 188 -4.47 1.89 -7.62
N CYS A 189 -3.52 2.78 -7.95
CA CYS A 189 -3.79 4.14 -8.44
C CYS A 189 -4.69 4.11 -9.68
N SER A 190 -4.38 3.25 -10.65
CA SER A 190 -5.20 3.01 -11.85
C SER A 190 -6.64 2.63 -11.49
N GLY A 191 -6.83 1.80 -10.46
CA GLY A 191 -8.15 1.43 -9.95
C GLY A 191 -8.90 2.58 -9.31
N ILE A 192 -8.22 3.45 -8.54
CA ILE A 192 -8.82 4.65 -7.95
C ILE A 192 -9.31 5.60 -9.04
N LEU A 193 -8.44 5.93 -10.00
CA LEU A 193 -8.74 6.82 -11.12
C LEU A 193 -9.90 6.30 -11.97
N LEU A 194 -9.90 4.99 -12.26
CA LEU A 194 -11.01 4.35 -12.97
C LEU A 194 -12.31 4.37 -12.15
N GLY A 195 -12.23 4.16 -10.84
CA GLY A 195 -13.37 4.19 -9.92
C GLY A 195 -14.02 5.56 -9.84
N LEU A 196 -13.23 6.64 -9.75
CA LEU A 196 -13.72 8.02 -9.81
C LEU A 196 -14.46 8.31 -11.11
N ARG A 197 -13.91 7.88 -12.26
CA ARG A 197 -14.58 8.08 -13.56
C ARG A 197 -15.86 7.27 -13.69
N LYS A 198 -15.91 6.05 -13.13
CA LYS A 198 -17.14 5.27 -13.06
C LYS A 198 -18.18 5.96 -12.18
N PHE A 199 -17.79 6.43 -10.99
CA PHE A 199 -18.68 7.17 -10.10
C PHE A 199 -19.25 8.41 -10.79
N GLN A 200 -18.40 9.22 -11.45
CA GLN A 200 -18.82 10.42 -12.16
C GLN A 200 -19.82 10.15 -13.29
N ARG A 201 -19.67 9.04 -14.01
CA ARG A 201 -20.48 8.71 -15.20
C ARG A 201 -21.75 7.92 -14.86
N ASP A 202 -21.68 7.02 -13.89
CA ASP A 202 -22.67 5.95 -13.72
C ASP A 202 -23.51 6.06 -12.43
N SER A 203 -23.02 6.74 -11.38
CA SER A 203 -23.62 6.67 -10.04
C SER A 203 -24.97 7.37 -9.88
N ARG A 204 -25.32 8.32 -10.77
CA ARG A 204 -26.46 9.23 -10.60
C ARG A 204 -26.54 9.86 -9.19
N SER A 205 -25.39 10.02 -8.53
CA SER A 205 -25.36 10.51 -7.15
C SER A 205 -25.63 12.01 -7.10
N ASP A 206 -26.58 12.41 -6.26
CA ASP A 206 -26.92 13.82 -6.02
C ASP A 206 -25.73 14.61 -5.42
N LEU A 207 -24.72 13.92 -4.88
CA LEU A 207 -23.47 14.55 -4.42
C LEU A 207 -22.74 15.27 -5.54
N LEU A 208 -22.86 14.80 -6.78
CA LEU A 208 -22.25 15.46 -7.94
C LEU A 208 -22.98 16.76 -8.32
N GLU A 209 -24.20 16.99 -7.84
CA GLU A 209 -24.87 18.29 -7.98
C GLU A 209 -24.32 19.31 -6.97
N GLU A 210 -24.02 18.87 -5.74
CA GLU A 210 -23.39 19.72 -4.71
C GLU A 210 -21.90 19.97 -4.99
N ALA A 211 -21.23 19.01 -5.62
CA ALA A 211 -19.79 19.02 -5.86
C ALA A 211 -19.44 18.58 -7.31
N PRO A 212 -19.80 19.37 -8.33
CA PRO A 212 -19.69 18.99 -9.74
C PRO A 212 -18.24 18.78 -10.20
N ASP A 213 -17.30 19.54 -9.65
CA ASP A 213 -15.89 19.52 -10.04
C ASP A 213 -15.06 18.47 -9.26
N TYR A 214 -15.66 17.83 -8.24
CA TYR A 214 -14.97 16.91 -7.33
C TYR A 214 -14.17 15.83 -8.05
N CYS A 215 -14.82 15.16 -9.00
CA CYS A 215 -14.20 14.02 -9.67
C CYS A 215 -13.02 14.43 -10.55
N ASP A 216 -13.05 15.61 -11.15
CA ASP A 216 -11.96 16.09 -12.01
C ASP A 216 -10.77 16.57 -11.18
N ASP A 217 -11.01 17.38 -10.15
CA ASP A 217 -9.98 17.89 -9.25
C ASP A 217 -9.31 16.77 -8.45
N THR A 218 -10.11 15.85 -7.90
CA THR A 218 -9.59 14.71 -7.12
C THR A 218 -8.83 13.71 -8.01
N PHE A 219 -9.25 13.53 -9.27
CA PHE A 219 -8.52 12.70 -10.22
C PHE A 219 -7.11 13.27 -10.49
N GLU A 220 -7.02 14.57 -10.75
CA GLU A 220 -5.73 15.24 -10.97
C GLU A 220 -4.85 15.18 -9.73
N SER A 221 -5.41 15.51 -8.56
CA SER A 221 -4.69 15.48 -7.28
C SER A 221 -4.11 14.10 -6.96
N ILE A 222 -4.89 13.02 -7.13
CA ILE A 222 -4.43 11.65 -6.84
C ILE A 222 -3.31 11.23 -7.80
N ARG A 223 -3.44 11.57 -9.08
CA ARG A 223 -2.41 11.28 -10.08
C ARG A 223 -1.11 11.97 -9.70
N GLU A 224 -1.15 13.28 -9.45
CA GLU A 224 0.02 14.09 -9.12
C GLU A 224 0.69 13.60 -7.84
N GLU A 225 -0.08 13.39 -6.77
CA GLU A 225 0.46 12.89 -5.50
C GLU A 225 1.16 11.54 -5.66
N TRP A 226 0.60 10.63 -6.47
CA TRP A 226 1.23 9.35 -6.74
C TRP A 226 2.50 9.46 -7.60
N GLU A 227 2.48 10.31 -8.64
CA GLU A 227 3.63 10.56 -9.52
C GLU A 227 4.81 11.17 -8.74
N GLU A 228 4.54 12.08 -7.82
CA GLU A 228 5.55 12.65 -6.91
C GLU A 228 6.12 11.60 -5.95
N ALA A 229 5.29 10.65 -5.50
CA ALA A 229 5.68 9.66 -4.50
C ALA A 229 6.43 8.44 -5.07
N VAL A 230 6.18 8.04 -6.32
CA VAL A 230 6.69 6.77 -6.87
C VAL A 230 8.19 6.80 -7.23
N ASP A 231 8.72 7.97 -7.60
CA ASP A 231 10.12 8.17 -8.01
C ASP A 231 10.62 7.14 -9.06
N ASP A 232 9.72 6.70 -9.95
CA ASP A 232 10.00 5.74 -11.04
C ASP A 232 9.28 6.20 -12.32
N ALA A 233 10.04 6.81 -13.24
CA ALA A 233 9.54 7.31 -14.50
C ALA A 233 8.90 6.23 -15.40
N GLY A 234 9.32 4.96 -15.26
CA GLY A 234 8.72 3.85 -15.99
C GLY A 234 7.30 3.58 -15.51
N GLN A 235 7.06 3.64 -14.20
CA GLN A 235 5.72 3.49 -13.64
C GLN A 235 4.81 4.67 -13.99
N VAL A 236 5.34 5.89 -13.95
CA VAL A 236 4.61 7.10 -14.41
C VAL A 236 4.15 6.95 -15.85
N HIS A 237 5.05 6.54 -16.75
CA HIS A 237 4.70 6.31 -18.16
C HIS A 237 3.63 5.22 -18.33
N LEU A 238 3.71 4.14 -17.56
CA LEU A 238 2.72 3.06 -17.59
C LEU A 238 1.34 3.50 -17.06
N LEU A 239 1.28 4.42 -16.08
CA LEU A 239 0.03 5.00 -15.62
C LEU A 239 -0.57 5.92 -16.68
N ALA A 240 0.23 6.82 -17.25
CA ALA A 240 -0.21 7.72 -18.32
C ALA A 240 -0.77 6.95 -19.53
N ARG A 241 -0.08 5.89 -19.95
CA ARG A 241 -0.56 4.99 -21.00
C ARG A 241 -1.91 4.34 -20.64
N PHE A 242 -2.07 3.86 -19.41
CA PHE A 242 -3.34 3.30 -18.95
C PHE A 242 -4.48 4.34 -19.01
N ILE A 243 -4.23 5.56 -18.54
CA ILE A 243 -5.19 6.67 -18.57
C ILE A 243 -5.64 6.97 -20.01
N GLU A 244 -4.71 6.95 -20.97
CA GLU A 244 -4.99 7.12 -22.40
C GLU A 244 -5.81 5.96 -22.98
N GLU A 245 -5.39 4.71 -22.72
CA GLU A 245 -6.04 3.50 -23.24
C GLU A 245 -7.49 3.36 -22.74
N GLU A 246 -7.74 3.68 -21.46
CA GLU A 246 -9.08 3.66 -20.85
C GLU A 246 -9.89 4.95 -21.10
N GLY A 247 -9.29 5.96 -21.75
CA GLY A 247 -9.98 7.21 -22.07
C GLY A 247 -10.40 8.02 -20.85
N LEU A 248 -9.57 8.06 -19.80
CA LEU A 248 -9.88 8.72 -18.52
C LEU A 248 -9.54 10.22 -18.50
N ASN A 249 -8.97 10.75 -19.60
CA ASN A 249 -8.53 12.15 -19.75
C ASN A 249 -9.64 13.21 -19.70
N ARG A 250 -10.92 12.83 -19.79
CA ARG A 250 -12.06 13.77 -19.72
C ARG A 250 -13.19 13.18 -18.87
N GLY A 251 -13.56 13.90 -17.80
CA GLY A 251 -14.70 13.58 -16.94
C GLY A 251 -16.06 13.84 -17.58
N HIS A 252 -16.11 14.69 -18.62
CA HIS A 252 -17.34 14.99 -19.36
C HIS A 252 -17.49 14.15 -20.63
N PRO A 253 -18.70 13.63 -20.94
CA PRO A 253 -18.98 13.05 -22.24
C PRO A 253 -18.79 14.13 -23.32
N PRO A 254 -18.33 13.75 -24.53
CA PRO A 254 -18.28 14.70 -25.65
C PRO A 254 -19.67 15.34 -25.84
N GLU A 255 -19.71 16.66 -26.06
CA GLU A 255 -20.94 17.46 -26.22
C GLU A 255 -21.86 16.99 -27.38
N SER A 256 -21.48 15.96 -28.14
CA SER A 256 -22.26 15.43 -29.25
C SER A 256 -23.56 14.69 -28.85
N CYS A 257 -23.91 14.63 -27.56
CA CYS A 257 -25.20 14.06 -27.11
C CYS A 257 -26.19 15.08 -26.51
N ARG A 258 -25.92 16.39 -26.53
CA ARG A 258 -26.94 17.44 -26.29
C ARG A 258 -27.49 18.00 -27.60
N THR A 259 -28.08 17.14 -28.42
CA THR A 259 -29.05 17.58 -29.44
C THR A 259 -30.28 16.69 -29.32
N GLY A 260 -31.33 17.28 -28.76
CA GLY A 260 -32.59 16.62 -28.44
C GLY A 260 -33.56 17.62 -27.83
N GLU A 261 -33.94 18.59 -28.67
CA GLU A 261 -35.31 19.14 -28.76
C GLU A 261 -35.96 19.61 -27.46
N LYS A 262 -35.80 20.91 -27.15
CA LYS A 262 -36.92 21.70 -26.66
C LYS A 262 -37.72 22.17 -27.87
N GLU A 263 -38.75 21.43 -28.24
CA GLU A 263 -39.82 21.95 -29.08
C GLU A 263 -41.17 21.73 -28.39
N GLN A 264 -41.80 22.88 -28.11
CA GLN A 264 -43.20 23.17 -27.72
C GLN A 264 -43.62 22.90 -26.27
#